data_AF-C3N597-F1
#
_entry.id   AF-C3N597-F1
#
_cell.length_a   1.000
_cell.length_b   1.000
_cell.length_c   1.000
_cell.angle_alpha   90.00
_cell.angle_beta   90.00
_cell.angle_gamma   90.00
#
_symmetry.space_group_name_H-M   'P 1'
#
loop_
_entity.id
_entity.type
_entity.pdbx_description
1 polymer ?
#
loop_
_entity_poly.entity_id
_entity_poly.type
_entity_poly.pdbx_seq_one_letter_code
_entity_poly.pdbx_strand_id
1 'polypeptide(L)'
;MDIKNALERKDIKYLIRYIRSVLNLLKSKDRLEREVGWKAIDFLIETGNVNELVQYRNYLRSLLWHRLQGVRDDAWKHLHVYKILQTKGIERALTAQSDKIKWSAWSNVLNLVQLEMVPKEHIRSVRYAYWRLLRSIYPTIRKKAWRLFVKLVHEGIFDSSDKHRFSELLKSNKANVRILAWRTAFMLVKENFISVDELKANIGYLEELTMQQSKVKKVAEKLIKELT
;
A
#
# COMPACT_ATOMS: atom_id res chain seq x y z
N MET A 1 18.47 -12.08 -31.24
CA MET A 1 18.43 -12.81 -29.95
C MET A 1 17.42 -12.12 -29.06
N ASP A 2 16.47 -12.81 -28.43
CA ASP A 2 15.57 -12.14 -27.49
C ASP A 2 16.24 -12.00 -26.10
N ILE A 3 15.65 -11.19 -25.22
CA ILE A 3 16.19 -10.92 -23.87
C ILE A 3 16.27 -12.19 -23.02
N LYS A 4 15.30 -13.11 -23.19
CA LYS A 4 15.26 -14.37 -22.44
C LYS A 4 16.45 -15.26 -22.80
N ASN A 5 16.71 -15.44 -24.10
CA ASN A 5 17.87 -16.18 -24.59
C ASN A 5 19.20 -15.54 -24.14
N ALA A 6 19.26 -14.21 -24.11
CA ALA A 6 20.43 -13.49 -23.60
C ALA A 6 20.67 -13.76 -22.10
N LEU A 7 19.62 -13.83 -21.28
CA LEU A 7 19.72 -14.22 -19.87
C LEU A 7 20.19 -15.66 -19.69
N GLU A 8 19.60 -16.60 -20.44
CA GLU A 8 19.97 -18.03 -20.38
C GLU A 8 21.44 -18.24 -20.72
N ARG A 9 21.97 -17.47 -21.68
CA ARG A 9 23.39 -17.49 -22.06
C ARG A 9 24.29 -16.59 -21.21
N LYS A 10 23.72 -15.88 -20.23
CA LYS A 10 24.42 -14.88 -19.39
C LYS A 10 25.16 -13.81 -20.23
N ASP A 11 24.61 -13.42 -21.37
CA ASP A 11 25.20 -12.43 -22.28
C ASP A 11 24.95 -11.00 -21.80
N ILE A 12 25.78 -10.55 -20.86
CA ILE A 12 25.72 -9.20 -20.27
C ILE A 12 25.84 -8.12 -21.35
N LYS A 13 26.75 -8.28 -22.32
CA LYS A 13 26.99 -7.28 -23.37
C LYS A 13 25.73 -7.06 -24.20
N TYR A 14 25.00 -8.13 -24.52
CA TYR A 14 23.74 -8.04 -25.22
C TYR A 14 22.67 -7.32 -24.39
N LEU A 15 22.53 -7.68 -23.11
CA LEU A 15 21.54 -7.07 -22.23
C LEU A 15 21.77 -5.55 -22.06
N ILE A 16 23.03 -5.13 -21.92
CA ILE A 16 23.40 -3.71 -21.85
C ILE A 16 23.09 -3.01 -23.19
N ARG A 17 23.52 -3.59 -24.32
CA ARG A 17 23.26 -3.04 -25.65
C ARG A 17 21.77 -2.85 -25.92
N TYR A 18 20.92 -3.75 -25.42
CA TYR A 18 19.47 -3.74 -25.61
C TYR A 18 18.70 -3.40 -24.33
N ILE A 19 19.29 -2.61 -23.42
CA ILE A 19 18.71 -2.23 -22.13
C ILE A 19 17.33 -1.58 -22.26
N ARG A 20 17.09 -0.80 -23.32
CA ARG A 20 15.77 -0.21 -23.59
C ARG A 20 14.70 -1.27 -23.85
N SER A 21 15.06 -2.37 -24.51
CA SER A 21 14.16 -3.50 -24.72
C SER A 21 13.87 -4.21 -23.41
N VAL A 22 14.89 -4.41 -22.55
CA VAL A 22 14.72 -4.94 -21.18
C VAL A 22 13.72 -4.08 -20.39
N LEU A 23 13.92 -2.76 -20.37
CA LEU A 23 13.04 -1.83 -19.67
C LEU A 23 11.61 -1.86 -20.22
N ASN A 24 11.43 -1.99 -21.54
CA ASN A 24 10.11 -2.09 -22.15
C ASN A 24 9.32 -3.33 -21.71
N LEU A 25 9.99 -4.44 -21.39
CA LEU A 25 9.33 -5.63 -20.84
C LEU A 25 8.63 -5.33 -19.51
N LEU A 26 9.20 -4.44 -18.67
CA LEU A 26 8.69 -4.12 -17.33
C LEU A 26 7.30 -3.49 -17.33
N LYS A 27 6.88 -2.88 -18.44
CA LYS A 27 5.53 -2.29 -18.62
C LYS A 27 4.55 -3.19 -19.37
N SER A 28 4.96 -4.42 -19.72
CA SER A 28 4.12 -5.33 -20.49
C SER A 28 2.83 -5.71 -19.75
N LYS A 29 1.77 -5.99 -20.52
CA LYS A 29 0.55 -6.60 -19.99
C LYS A 29 0.79 -8.05 -19.58
N ASP A 30 1.67 -8.75 -20.30
CA ASP A 30 2.06 -10.12 -19.97
C ASP A 30 2.95 -10.13 -18.72
N ARG A 31 2.58 -10.98 -17.77
CA ARG A 31 3.36 -11.19 -16.55
C ARG A 31 4.70 -11.88 -16.83
N LEU A 32 4.75 -12.82 -17.77
CA LEU A 32 5.97 -13.56 -18.09
C LEU A 32 7.02 -12.64 -18.70
N GLU A 33 6.62 -11.73 -19.59
CA GLU A 33 7.51 -10.70 -20.12
C GLU A 33 8.06 -9.80 -19.01
N ARG A 34 7.20 -9.33 -18.09
CA ARG A 34 7.65 -8.52 -16.95
C ARG A 34 8.65 -9.27 -16.07
N GLU A 35 8.43 -10.56 -15.83
CA GLU A 35 9.34 -11.41 -15.06
C GLU A 35 10.71 -11.53 -15.73
N VAL A 36 10.75 -11.74 -17.05
CA VAL A 36 12.01 -11.73 -17.82
C VAL A 36 12.71 -10.38 -17.70
N GLY A 37 11.96 -9.28 -17.81
CA GLY A 37 12.50 -7.92 -17.64
C GLY A 37 13.14 -7.72 -16.26
N TRP A 38 12.44 -8.07 -15.18
CA TRP A 38 12.96 -7.93 -13.82
C TRP A 38 14.18 -8.83 -13.57
N LYS A 39 14.16 -10.08 -14.03
CA LYS A 39 15.34 -10.98 -13.96
C LYS A 39 16.56 -10.40 -14.66
N ALA A 40 16.38 -9.71 -15.79
CA ALA A 40 17.48 -9.03 -16.46
C ALA A 40 18.02 -7.83 -15.67
N ILE A 41 17.14 -7.07 -15.01
CA ILE A 41 17.56 -5.98 -14.12
C ILE A 41 18.38 -6.53 -12.94
N ASP A 42 17.89 -7.58 -12.28
CA ASP A 42 18.59 -8.20 -11.16
C ASP A 42 19.93 -8.78 -11.61
N PHE A 43 19.97 -9.49 -12.74
CA PHE A 43 21.22 -10.02 -13.29
C PHE A 43 22.27 -8.93 -13.59
N LEU A 44 21.84 -7.77 -14.14
CA LEU A 44 22.75 -6.64 -14.36
C LEU A 44 23.29 -6.07 -13.04
N ILE A 45 22.47 -6.03 -11.99
CA ILE A 45 22.91 -5.59 -10.66
C ILE A 45 23.90 -6.59 -10.05
N GLU A 46 23.57 -7.88 -10.04
CA GLU A 46 24.39 -8.96 -9.49
C GLU A 46 25.77 -9.07 -10.17
N THR A 47 25.84 -8.70 -11.44
CA THR A 47 27.09 -8.72 -12.23
C THR A 47 27.87 -7.40 -12.18
N GLY A 48 27.48 -6.45 -11.33
CA GLY A 48 28.19 -5.19 -11.13
C GLY A 48 27.91 -4.11 -12.18
N ASN A 49 26.92 -4.31 -13.06
CA ASN A 49 26.57 -3.38 -14.15
C ASN A 49 25.50 -2.36 -13.74
N VAL A 50 25.49 -1.96 -12.46
CA VAL A 50 24.51 -1.03 -11.88
C VAL A 50 24.51 0.33 -12.60
N ASN A 51 25.69 0.82 -13.02
CA ASN A 51 25.84 2.12 -13.68
C ASN A 51 25.01 2.24 -14.96
N GLU A 52 24.82 1.15 -15.70
CA GLU A 52 23.99 1.11 -16.91
C GLU A 52 22.51 1.42 -16.61
N LEU A 53 22.07 1.11 -15.40
CA LEU A 53 20.70 1.29 -14.92
C LEU A 53 20.46 2.66 -14.24
N VAL A 54 21.50 3.31 -13.72
CA VAL A 54 21.39 4.56 -12.94
C VAL A 54 20.68 5.66 -13.75
N GLN A 55 21.00 5.79 -15.04
CA GLN A 55 20.35 6.77 -15.92
C GLN A 55 18.84 6.53 -16.10
N TYR A 56 18.36 5.30 -15.87
CA TYR A 56 16.96 4.90 -16.00
C TYR A 56 16.19 4.87 -14.67
N ARG A 57 16.80 5.29 -13.55
CA ARG A 57 16.15 5.28 -12.22
C ARG A 57 14.80 6.00 -12.19
N ASN A 58 14.66 7.10 -12.94
CA ASN A 58 13.39 7.83 -13.04
C ASN A 58 12.33 7.05 -13.82
N TYR A 59 12.74 6.33 -14.86
CA TYR A 59 11.85 5.43 -15.60
C TYR A 59 11.39 4.29 -14.68
N LEU A 60 12.31 3.61 -14.00
CA LEU A 60 11.98 2.54 -13.05
C LEU A 60 11.04 3.05 -11.97
N ARG A 61 11.30 4.25 -11.42
CA ARG A 61 10.42 4.90 -10.43
C ARG A 61 9.00 5.08 -10.95
N SER A 62 8.85 5.44 -12.23
CA SER A 62 7.53 5.62 -12.83
C SER A 62 6.67 4.36 -12.83
N LEU A 63 7.28 3.17 -12.74
CA LEU A 63 6.58 1.90 -12.67
C LEU A 63 5.76 1.75 -11.38
N LEU A 64 6.20 2.36 -10.27
CA LEU A 64 5.51 2.32 -8.96
C LEU A 64 4.12 2.97 -8.99
N TRP A 65 3.88 3.86 -9.96
CA TRP A 65 2.59 4.52 -10.20
C TRP A 65 2.06 4.30 -11.63
N HIS A 66 2.50 3.23 -12.28
CA HIS A 66 2.00 2.87 -13.60
C HIS A 66 0.49 2.56 -13.59
N ARG A 67 -0.20 2.75 -14.73
CA ARG A 67 -1.65 2.52 -14.84
C ARG A 67 -2.06 1.06 -14.59
N LEU A 68 -1.25 0.11 -15.06
CA LEU A 68 -1.51 -1.32 -14.90
C LEU A 68 -1.14 -1.77 -13.48
N GLN A 69 -2.06 -2.44 -12.80
CA GLN A 69 -1.82 -2.93 -11.44
C GLN A 69 -0.67 -3.94 -11.41
N GLY A 70 -0.61 -4.90 -12.34
CA GLY A 70 0.48 -5.89 -12.37
C GLY A 70 1.88 -5.26 -12.47
N VAL A 71 2.03 -4.19 -13.27
CA VAL A 71 3.29 -3.44 -13.36
C VAL A 71 3.65 -2.80 -12.02
N ARG A 72 2.69 -2.17 -11.33
CA ARG A 72 2.93 -1.59 -9.99
C ARG A 72 3.28 -2.68 -8.98
N ASP A 73 2.50 -3.76 -8.95
CA ASP A 73 2.69 -4.86 -8.00
C ASP A 73 4.09 -5.48 -8.16
N ASP A 74 4.56 -5.65 -9.40
CA ASP A 74 5.92 -6.14 -9.67
C ASP A 74 6.98 -5.08 -9.29
N ALA A 75 6.78 -3.80 -9.62
CA ALA A 75 7.67 -2.72 -9.18
C ALA A 75 7.84 -2.63 -7.66
N TRP A 76 6.74 -2.73 -6.90
CA TRP A 76 6.77 -2.71 -5.44
C TRP A 76 7.42 -3.97 -4.82
N LYS A 77 7.45 -5.11 -5.54
CA LYS A 77 8.20 -6.30 -5.09
C LYS A 77 9.71 -6.14 -5.24
N HIS A 78 10.16 -5.32 -6.17
CA HIS A 78 11.59 -5.13 -6.47
C HIS A 78 12.15 -3.86 -5.83
N LEU A 79 11.68 -3.47 -4.63
CA LEU A 79 12.16 -2.28 -3.92
C LEU A 79 13.69 -2.26 -3.69
N HIS A 80 14.33 -3.42 -3.63
CA HIS A 80 15.79 -3.54 -3.55
C HIS A 80 16.50 -2.87 -4.73
N VAL A 81 15.98 -3.01 -5.96
CA VAL A 81 16.50 -2.35 -7.16
C VAL A 81 16.53 -0.84 -6.97
N TYR A 82 15.44 -0.28 -6.45
CA TYR A 82 15.32 1.16 -6.21
C TYR A 82 16.28 1.65 -5.14
N LYS A 83 16.49 0.86 -4.07
CA LYS A 83 17.48 1.14 -3.02
C LYS A 83 18.89 1.16 -3.58
N ILE A 84 19.27 0.15 -4.36
CA ILE A 84 20.59 0.05 -5.01
C ILE A 84 20.83 1.24 -5.96
N LEU A 85 19.82 1.64 -6.72
CA LEU A 85 19.89 2.79 -7.64
C LEU A 85 19.73 4.15 -6.95
N GLN A 86 19.60 4.17 -5.61
CA GLN A 86 19.38 5.38 -4.81
C GLN A 86 18.24 6.26 -5.35
N THR A 87 17.14 5.61 -5.72
CA THR A 87 16.03 6.27 -6.40
C THR A 87 15.24 7.15 -5.44
N LYS A 88 15.27 8.47 -5.66
CA LYS A 88 14.59 9.47 -4.82
C LYS A 88 13.12 9.66 -5.23
N GLY A 89 12.28 10.10 -4.29
CA GLY A 89 10.92 10.55 -4.58
C GLY A 89 9.92 9.41 -4.76
N ILE A 90 10.13 8.28 -4.10
CA ILE A 90 9.24 7.11 -4.08
C ILE A 90 8.06 7.37 -3.12
N GLU A 91 8.33 8.08 -2.03
CA GLU A 91 7.38 8.52 -1.01
C GLU A 91 6.23 9.35 -1.58
N ARG A 92 6.42 10.01 -2.73
CA ARG A 92 5.37 10.73 -3.48
C ARG A 92 4.14 9.86 -3.79
N ALA A 93 4.33 8.54 -3.91
CA ALA A 93 3.22 7.62 -4.16
C ALA A 93 2.26 7.51 -2.94
N LEU A 94 2.73 7.79 -1.72
CA LEU A 94 1.91 7.76 -0.49
C LEU A 94 0.84 8.86 -0.47
N THR A 95 1.05 9.95 -1.20
CA THR A 95 0.14 11.10 -1.28
C THR A 95 -0.54 11.25 -2.65
N ALA A 96 -0.38 10.26 -3.54
CA ALA A 96 -0.95 10.28 -4.89
C ALA A 96 -2.48 10.49 -4.87
N GLN A 97 -3.01 11.28 -5.82
CA GLN A 97 -4.45 11.54 -5.89
C GLN A 97 -5.26 10.27 -6.15
N SER A 98 -4.78 9.41 -7.07
CA SER A 98 -5.40 8.12 -7.37
C SER A 98 -5.36 7.18 -6.16
N ASP A 99 -6.51 6.73 -5.70
CA ASP A 99 -6.60 5.74 -4.62
C ASP A 99 -5.92 4.42 -4.98
N LYS A 100 -5.86 4.04 -6.27
CA LYS A 100 -5.16 2.82 -6.71
C LYS A 100 -3.63 2.94 -6.52
N ILE A 101 -3.05 4.07 -6.90
CA ILE A 101 -1.61 4.33 -6.75
C ILE A 101 -1.29 4.48 -5.26
N LYS A 102 -2.06 5.31 -4.56
CA LYS A 102 -1.95 5.53 -3.12
C LYS A 102 -2.01 4.21 -2.35
N TRP A 103 -2.99 3.36 -2.65
CA TRP A 103 -3.11 2.02 -2.07
C TRP A 103 -1.87 1.16 -2.32
N SER A 104 -1.35 1.15 -3.55
CA SER A 104 -0.16 0.34 -3.90
C SER A 104 1.07 0.76 -3.09
N ALA A 105 1.22 2.05 -2.82
CA ALA A 105 2.28 2.57 -1.95
C ALA A 105 2.06 2.20 -0.48
N TRP A 106 0.86 2.48 0.05
CA TRP A 106 0.56 2.19 1.45
C TRP A 106 0.59 0.69 1.78
N SER A 107 0.20 -0.19 0.85
CA SER A 107 0.32 -1.64 1.05
C SER A 107 1.77 -2.14 1.18
N ASN A 108 2.74 -1.32 0.77
CA ASN A 108 4.18 -1.61 0.86
C ASN A 108 4.91 -0.64 1.81
N VAL A 109 4.19 0.14 2.62
CA VAL A 109 4.79 1.19 3.46
C VAL A 109 5.76 0.62 4.50
N LEU A 110 5.45 -0.56 5.05
CA LEU A 110 6.34 -1.23 6.02
C LEU A 110 7.63 -1.72 5.34
N ASN A 111 7.57 -2.15 4.08
CA ASN A 111 8.75 -2.51 3.31
C ASN A 111 9.63 -1.27 3.06
N LEU A 112 9.02 -0.11 2.81
CA LEU A 112 9.76 1.15 2.67
C LEU A 112 10.52 1.54 3.95
N VAL A 113 9.90 1.32 5.12
CA VAL A 113 10.55 1.55 6.42
C VAL A 113 11.65 0.53 6.67
N GLN A 114 11.35 -0.76 6.48
CA GLN A 114 12.30 -1.86 6.71
C GLN A 114 13.55 -1.74 5.81
N LEU A 115 13.38 -1.28 4.57
CA LEU A 115 14.48 -1.04 3.66
C LEU A 115 15.15 0.33 3.85
N GLU A 116 14.73 1.12 4.85
CA GLU A 116 15.24 2.47 5.16
C GLU A 116 15.16 3.43 3.97
N MET A 117 14.23 3.18 3.06
CA MET A 117 14.02 4.01 1.87
C MET A 117 13.23 5.27 2.19
N VAL A 118 12.34 5.19 3.19
CA VAL A 118 11.54 6.31 3.66
C VAL A 118 11.52 6.30 5.20
N PRO A 119 11.96 7.38 5.87
CA PRO A 119 11.89 7.46 7.32
C PRO A 119 10.45 7.35 7.85
N LYS A 120 10.29 6.68 8.99
CA LYS A 120 8.99 6.53 9.68
C LYS A 120 8.31 7.88 9.93
N GLU A 121 9.09 8.89 10.31
CA GLU A 121 8.58 10.25 10.57
C GLU A 121 8.00 10.93 9.32
N HIS A 122 8.61 10.70 8.15
CA HIS A 122 8.03 11.19 6.90
C HIS A 122 6.68 10.52 6.64
N ILE A 123 6.56 9.20 6.84
CA ILE A 123 5.30 8.47 6.70
C ILE A 123 4.24 9.01 7.66
N ARG A 124 4.61 9.30 8.91
CA ARG A 124 3.72 9.90 9.93
C ARG A 124 3.19 11.26 9.48
N SER A 125 4.04 12.10 8.87
CA SER A 125 3.65 13.41 8.35
C SER A 125 2.61 13.34 7.22
N VAL A 126 2.57 12.24 6.45
CA VAL A 126 1.64 12.06 5.31
C VAL A 126 0.44 11.15 5.59
N ARG A 127 0.20 10.77 6.87
CA ARG A 127 -0.93 9.92 7.28
C ARG A 127 -2.29 10.44 6.83
N TYR A 128 -2.43 11.76 6.64
CA TYR A 128 -3.65 12.37 6.08
C TYR A 128 -4.10 11.74 4.77
N ALA A 129 -3.16 11.25 3.94
CA ALA A 129 -3.47 10.55 2.71
C ALA A 129 -4.08 9.17 2.97
N TYR A 130 -3.60 8.44 3.97
CA TYR A 130 -4.14 7.12 4.35
C TYR A 130 -5.58 7.22 4.87
N TRP A 131 -5.89 8.26 5.65
CA TRP A 131 -7.26 8.53 6.11
C TRP A 131 -8.26 8.70 4.95
N ARG A 132 -7.78 9.04 3.75
CA ARG A 132 -8.61 9.04 2.53
C ARG A 132 -8.88 7.62 2.03
N LEU A 133 -7.92 6.69 2.14
CA LEU A 133 -8.11 5.28 1.76
C LEU A 133 -9.17 4.56 2.59
N LEU A 134 -9.28 4.88 3.89
CA LEU A 134 -10.35 4.34 4.76
C LEU A 134 -11.76 4.76 4.30
N ARG A 135 -11.83 5.81 3.48
CA ARG A 135 -13.06 6.36 2.87
C ARG A 135 -13.07 6.22 1.34
N SER A 136 -12.13 5.46 0.76
CA SER A 136 -11.98 5.26 -0.69
C SER A 136 -13.32 4.89 -1.31
N ILE A 137 -13.64 5.43 -2.48
CA ILE A 137 -14.86 5.07 -3.22
C ILE A 137 -14.85 3.59 -3.62
N TYR A 138 -13.67 3.05 -3.94
CA TYR A 138 -13.48 1.65 -4.32
C TYR A 138 -13.62 0.74 -3.10
N PRO A 139 -14.66 -0.12 -3.03
CA PRO A 139 -14.92 -0.94 -1.86
C PRO A 139 -13.79 -1.93 -1.53
N THR A 140 -13.11 -2.45 -2.55
CA THR A 140 -11.98 -3.38 -2.40
C THR A 140 -10.78 -2.72 -1.72
N ILE A 141 -10.39 -1.52 -2.17
CA ILE A 141 -9.34 -0.72 -1.54
C ILE A 141 -9.74 -0.36 -0.12
N ARG A 142 -10.97 0.14 0.07
CA ARG A 142 -11.47 0.54 1.39
C ARG A 142 -11.37 -0.61 2.40
N LYS A 143 -11.87 -1.80 2.05
CA LYS A 143 -11.78 -3.00 2.92
C LYS A 143 -10.33 -3.43 3.18
N LYS A 144 -9.45 -3.34 2.19
CA LYS A 144 -8.02 -3.65 2.37
C LYS A 144 -7.33 -2.62 3.28
N ALA A 145 -7.64 -1.34 3.14
CA ALA A 145 -7.13 -0.26 3.98
C ALA A 145 -7.53 -0.45 5.45
N TRP A 146 -8.80 -0.76 5.74
CA TRP A 146 -9.21 -1.03 7.14
C TRP A 146 -8.43 -2.18 7.80
N ARG A 147 -8.13 -3.26 7.05
CA ARG A 147 -7.29 -4.36 7.57
C ARG A 147 -5.84 -3.94 7.80
N LEU A 148 -5.27 -3.21 6.84
CA LEU A 148 -3.90 -2.71 6.96
C LEU A 148 -3.79 -1.69 8.10
N PHE A 149 -4.83 -0.91 8.39
CA PHE A 149 -4.81 0.10 9.45
C PHE A 149 -4.46 -0.48 10.81
N VAL A 150 -5.03 -1.64 11.17
CA VAL A 150 -4.69 -2.35 12.42
C VAL A 150 -3.20 -2.65 12.48
N LYS A 151 -2.64 -3.19 11.38
CA LYS A 151 -1.21 -3.44 11.30
C LYS A 151 -0.40 -2.14 11.43
N LEU A 152 -0.82 -1.05 10.79
CA LEU A 152 -0.11 0.22 10.88
C LEU A 152 -0.18 0.84 12.28
N VAL A 153 -1.25 0.60 13.04
CA VAL A 153 -1.33 0.96 14.46
C VAL A 153 -0.34 0.12 15.28
N HIS A 154 -0.36 -1.20 15.10
CA HIS A 154 0.55 -2.12 15.77
C HIS A 154 2.03 -1.73 15.56
N GLU A 155 2.38 -1.36 14.33
CA GLU A 155 3.73 -0.93 13.94
C GLU A 155 4.05 0.52 14.37
N GLY A 156 3.15 1.19 15.10
CA GLY A 156 3.30 2.57 15.56
C GLY A 156 3.41 3.60 14.43
N ILE A 157 2.89 3.29 13.24
CA ILE A 157 2.69 4.28 12.18
C ILE A 157 1.52 5.17 12.58
N PHE A 158 0.46 4.62 13.18
CA PHE A 158 -0.61 5.39 13.84
C PHE A 158 -0.52 5.19 15.34
N ASP A 159 -0.89 6.22 16.09
CA ASP A 159 -0.72 6.25 17.55
C ASP A 159 -1.84 7.04 18.24
N SER A 160 -1.74 7.26 19.54
CA SER A 160 -2.78 7.95 20.33
C SER A 160 -3.14 9.35 19.80
N SER A 161 -2.24 10.06 19.11
CA SER A 161 -2.53 11.36 18.49
C SER A 161 -3.57 11.27 17.36
N ASP A 162 -3.78 10.09 16.81
CA ASP A 162 -4.73 9.84 15.72
C ASP A 162 -6.13 9.44 16.20
N LYS A 163 -6.31 9.20 17.51
CA LYS A 163 -7.57 8.73 18.11
C LYS A 163 -8.76 9.59 17.69
N HIS A 164 -8.63 10.92 17.81
CA HIS A 164 -9.70 11.85 17.44
C HIS A 164 -10.21 11.61 16.02
N ARG A 165 -9.28 11.44 15.07
CA ARG A 165 -9.62 11.24 13.66
C ARG A 165 -10.24 9.87 13.39
N PHE A 166 -9.85 8.84 14.15
CA PHE A 166 -10.51 7.54 14.12
C PHE A 166 -11.93 7.62 14.68
N SER A 167 -12.15 8.32 15.80
CA SER A 167 -13.46 8.49 16.42
C SER A 167 -14.47 9.16 15.47
N GLU A 168 -14.03 10.11 14.65
CA GLU A 168 -14.88 10.70 13.60
C GLU A 168 -15.36 9.66 12.55
N LEU A 169 -14.62 8.56 12.33
CA LEU A 169 -15.06 7.48 11.46
C LEU A 169 -16.11 6.57 12.12
N LEU A 170 -16.12 6.45 13.46
CA LEU A 170 -17.19 5.77 14.21
C LEU A 170 -18.53 6.51 14.11
N LYS A 171 -18.48 7.82 13.80
CA LYS A 171 -19.64 8.71 13.64
C LYS A 171 -20.01 8.98 12.17
N SER A 172 -19.21 8.50 11.22
CA SER A 172 -19.37 8.79 9.79
C SER A 172 -20.79 8.57 9.26
N ASN A 173 -21.40 9.57 8.61
CA ASN A 173 -22.72 9.47 7.97
C ASN A 173 -22.81 8.35 6.91
N LYS A 174 -21.68 7.92 6.36
CA LYS A 174 -21.62 6.76 5.45
C LYS A 174 -21.62 5.46 6.25
N ALA A 175 -22.75 4.76 6.28
CA ALA A 175 -22.92 3.50 7.01
C ALA A 175 -21.84 2.45 6.71
N ASN A 176 -21.40 2.36 5.45
CA ASN A 176 -20.37 1.41 5.03
C ASN A 176 -18.94 1.75 5.51
N VAL A 177 -18.67 3.02 5.82
CA VAL A 177 -17.43 3.47 6.48
C VAL A 177 -17.57 3.24 7.97
N ARG A 178 -18.70 3.68 8.55
CA ARG A 178 -18.99 3.58 9.97
C ARG A 178 -18.88 2.15 10.49
N ILE A 179 -19.53 1.21 9.81
CA ILE A 179 -19.47 -0.21 10.21
C ILE A 179 -18.07 -0.82 10.12
N LEU A 180 -17.24 -0.36 9.16
CA LEU A 180 -15.86 -0.83 9.07
C LEU A 180 -15.01 -0.23 10.19
N ALA A 181 -15.25 1.03 10.56
CA ALA A 181 -14.62 1.66 11.72
C ALA A 181 -14.93 0.87 13.00
N TRP A 182 -16.21 0.57 13.26
CA TRP A 182 -16.62 -0.22 14.42
C TRP A 182 -15.99 -1.61 14.44
N ARG A 183 -16.06 -2.37 13.34
CA ARG A 183 -15.38 -3.68 13.25
C ARG A 183 -13.88 -3.59 13.53
N THR A 184 -13.25 -2.51 13.08
CA THR A 184 -11.82 -2.29 13.27
C THR A 184 -11.52 -1.90 14.70
N ALA A 185 -12.40 -1.13 15.35
CA ALA A 185 -12.21 -0.68 16.73
C ALA A 185 -12.00 -1.83 17.71
N PHE A 186 -12.76 -2.93 17.59
CA PHE A 186 -12.56 -4.13 18.42
C PHE A 186 -11.16 -4.75 18.28
N MET A 187 -10.56 -4.68 17.09
CA MET A 187 -9.17 -5.10 16.88
C MET A 187 -8.21 -4.09 17.50
N LEU A 188 -8.51 -2.79 17.39
CA LEU A 188 -7.68 -1.70 17.92
C LEU A 188 -7.71 -1.58 19.45
N VAL A 189 -8.73 -2.12 20.12
CA VAL A 189 -8.73 -2.31 21.58
C VAL A 189 -7.55 -3.18 22.00
N LYS A 190 -7.27 -4.25 21.27
CA LYS A 190 -6.13 -5.15 21.55
C LYS A 190 -4.78 -4.47 21.31
N GLU A 191 -4.74 -3.47 20.45
CA GLU A 191 -3.55 -2.66 20.17
C GLU A 191 -3.44 -1.44 21.11
N ASN A 192 -4.29 -1.33 22.15
CA ASN A 192 -4.37 -0.19 23.06
C ASN A 192 -4.56 1.18 22.34
N PHE A 193 -5.06 1.16 21.11
CA PHE A 193 -5.28 2.37 20.32
C PHE A 193 -6.60 3.05 20.65
N ILE A 194 -7.58 2.32 21.17
CA ILE A 194 -8.85 2.84 21.70
C ILE A 194 -9.31 1.92 22.83
N SER A 195 -9.90 2.46 23.88
CA SER A 195 -10.44 1.68 24.99
C SER A 195 -11.88 1.21 24.73
N VAL A 196 -12.32 0.21 25.49
CA VAL A 196 -13.72 -0.23 25.48
C VAL A 196 -14.65 0.88 25.98
N ASP A 197 -14.23 1.65 26.98
CA ASP A 197 -15.03 2.77 27.52
C ASP A 197 -15.22 3.88 26.49
N GLU A 198 -14.16 4.23 25.74
CA GLU A 198 -14.26 5.17 24.61
C GLU A 198 -15.26 4.67 23.55
N LEU A 199 -15.33 3.36 23.31
CA LEU A 199 -16.33 2.78 22.41
C LEU A 199 -17.75 2.84 22.98
N LYS A 200 -17.94 2.48 24.25
CA LYS A 200 -19.24 2.57 24.92
C LYS A 200 -19.78 4.01 24.93
N ALA A 201 -18.93 5.00 25.14
CA ALA A 201 -19.29 6.41 25.09
C ALA A 201 -19.83 6.85 23.70
N ASN A 202 -19.53 6.10 22.63
CA ASN A 202 -19.97 6.38 21.27
C ASN A 202 -21.00 5.36 20.74
N ILE A 203 -21.52 4.45 21.58
CA ILE A 203 -22.35 3.32 21.14
C ILE A 203 -23.62 3.75 20.40
N GLY A 204 -24.19 4.91 20.72
CA GLY A 204 -25.37 5.46 20.02
C GLY A 204 -25.20 5.53 18.50
N TYR A 205 -23.99 5.85 18.01
CA TYR A 205 -23.72 5.90 16.57
C TYR A 205 -23.70 4.50 15.90
N LEU A 206 -23.42 3.46 16.67
CA LEU A 206 -23.55 2.06 16.23
C LEU A 206 -25.01 1.61 16.27
N GLU A 207 -25.77 2.00 17.29
CA GLU A 207 -27.19 1.71 17.44
C GLU A 207 -28.03 2.32 16.30
N GLU A 208 -27.70 3.55 15.88
CA GLU A 208 -28.29 4.19 14.69
C GLU A 208 -28.23 3.30 13.44
N LEU A 209 -27.18 2.48 13.28
CA LEU A 209 -27.05 1.57 12.13
C LEU A 209 -28.04 0.40 12.14
N THR A 210 -28.77 0.20 13.24
CA THR A 210 -29.78 -0.85 13.41
C THR A 210 -31.21 -0.39 13.08
N MET A 211 -31.43 0.93 12.97
CA MET A 211 -32.75 1.53 12.74
C MET A 211 -33.35 1.16 11.38
N GLN A 212 -32.52 0.92 10.36
CA GLN A 212 -32.97 0.57 9.02
C GLN A 212 -32.54 -0.85 8.63
N GLN A 213 -33.43 -1.58 7.95
CA GLN A 213 -33.12 -2.92 7.45
C GLN A 213 -32.02 -2.87 6.39
N SER A 214 -30.86 -3.46 6.71
CA SER A 214 -29.70 -3.47 5.83
C SER A 214 -28.75 -4.62 6.16
N LYS A 215 -27.82 -4.91 5.24
CA LYS A 215 -26.70 -5.83 5.55
C LYS A 215 -25.82 -5.30 6.68
N VAL A 216 -25.81 -3.99 6.90
CA VAL A 216 -25.05 -3.33 7.97
C VAL A 216 -25.69 -3.58 9.33
N LYS A 217 -27.02 -3.55 9.42
CA LYS A 217 -27.80 -3.79 10.65
C LYS A 217 -27.37 -5.08 11.36
N LYS A 218 -27.37 -6.22 10.67
CA LYS A 218 -26.97 -7.52 11.25
C LYS A 218 -25.57 -7.50 11.86
N VAL A 219 -24.65 -6.76 11.23
CA VAL A 219 -23.29 -6.61 11.72
C VAL A 219 -23.26 -5.69 12.94
N ALA A 220 -24.00 -4.58 12.90
CA ALA A 220 -24.10 -3.64 14.02
C ALA A 220 -24.70 -4.30 15.26
N GLU A 221 -25.81 -5.03 15.12
CA GLU A 221 -26.43 -5.80 16.21
C GLU A 221 -25.46 -6.81 16.84
N LYS A 222 -24.65 -7.49 16.02
CA LYS A 222 -23.61 -8.39 16.51
C LYS A 222 -22.56 -7.64 17.34
N LEU A 223 -22.07 -6.51 16.83
CA LEU A 223 -21.06 -5.71 17.51
C LEU A 223 -21.58 -5.09 18.81
N ILE A 224 -22.85 -4.66 18.86
CA ILE A 224 -23.47 -4.16 20.09
C ILE A 224 -23.47 -5.25 21.16
N LYS A 225 -23.88 -6.48 20.81
CA LYS A 225 -23.83 -7.63 21.73
C LYS A 225 -22.43 -7.99 22.23
N GLU A 226 -21.38 -7.64 21.48
CA GLU A 226 -19.98 -7.84 21.91
C GLU A 226 -19.48 -6.73 22.84
N LEU A 227 -20.17 -5.58 22.90
CA LEU A 227 -19.84 -4.41 23.74
C LEU A 227 -20.58 -4.38 25.08
N THR A 228 -21.77 -4.98 25.12
CA THR A 228 -22.66 -5.05 26.30
C THR A 228 -22.37 -6.30 27.12
#